data_AF-A0A960RWK4-F1
#
_entry.id   AF-A0A960RWK4-F1
#
_cell.length_a   1.000
_cell.length_b   1.000
_cell.length_c   1.000
_cell.angle_alpha   90.00
_cell.angle_beta   90.00
_cell.angle_gamma   90.00
#
_symmetry.space_group_name_H-M   'P 1'
#
loop_
_entity.id
_entity.type
_entity.pdbx_description
1 polymer ?
#
loop_
_entity_poly.entity_id
_entity_poly.type
_entity_poly.pdbx_seq_one_letter_code
_entity_poly.pdbx_strand_id
1 'polypeptide(L)'
;MSNKIIHIAEVCDSPEGKQYLFLREETNKEYRWYRESNANGEVATDVSAETVEEALRLARKQWHRHSYRTVICGFRYTLPERDEHGNNALYHQMAASLSTLNGIYFDEELGHNCYVQNASLEARKLWERLK
;
A
#
# COMPACT_ATOMS: atom_id res chain seq x y z
N MET A 1 6.22 17.92 -3.52
CA MET A 1 5.35 16.81 -3.92
C MET A 1 5.56 15.70 -2.92
N SER A 2 4.63 15.48 -1.99
CA SER A 2 4.70 14.30 -1.13
C SER A 2 4.40 13.11 -2.02
N ASN A 3 5.39 12.23 -2.23
CA ASN A 3 5.27 11.11 -3.15
C ASN A 3 5.24 9.81 -2.33
N LYS A 4 4.35 9.77 -1.33
CA LYS A 4 4.23 8.66 -0.39
C LYS A 4 3.36 7.57 -1.01
N ILE A 5 3.93 6.36 -1.13
CA ILE A 5 3.16 5.18 -1.53
C ILE A 5 2.34 4.72 -0.34
N ILE A 6 1.02 4.80 -0.47
CA ILE A 6 0.06 4.41 0.56
C ILE A 6 -0.17 2.90 0.52
N HIS A 7 -0.44 2.34 -0.66
CA HIS A 7 -0.67 0.91 -0.82
C HIS A 7 -0.22 0.40 -2.18
N ILE A 8 -0.14 -0.92 -2.32
CA ILE A 8 0.30 -1.59 -3.54
C ILE A 8 -0.71 -2.67 -3.91
N ALA A 9 -1.03 -2.74 -5.20
CA ALA A 9 -1.78 -3.84 -5.78
C ALA A 9 -1.00 -4.44 -6.95
N GLU A 10 -1.46 -5.58 -7.42
CA GLU A 10 -1.00 -6.17 -8.67
C GLU A 10 -2.19 -6.48 -9.57
N VAL A 11 -1.92 -6.41 -10.86
CA VAL A 11 -2.82 -6.86 -11.93
C VAL A 11 -2.03 -7.76 -12.88
N CYS A 12 -2.73 -8.66 -13.55
CA CYS A 12 -2.18 -9.51 -14.59
C CYS A 12 -2.90 -9.17 -15.90
N ASP A 13 -2.24 -8.37 -16.72
CA ASP A 13 -2.70 -7.99 -18.06
C ASP A 13 -1.98 -8.90 -19.06
N SER A 14 -2.67 -9.90 -19.62
CA SER A 14 -2.13 -10.66 -20.75
C SER A 14 -2.10 -9.74 -21.99
N PRO A 15 -0.96 -9.51 -22.68
CA PRO A 15 0.30 -10.28 -22.70
C PRO A 15 1.48 -9.70 -21.88
N GLU A 16 1.30 -8.55 -21.22
CA GLU A 16 2.35 -7.81 -20.52
C GLU A 16 2.77 -8.46 -19.18
N GLY A 17 1.98 -9.42 -18.70
CA GLY A 17 2.25 -10.18 -17.50
C GLY A 17 1.84 -9.45 -16.24
N LYS A 18 2.56 -9.72 -15.14
CA LYS A 18 2.27 -9.13 -13.84
C LYS A 18 2.77 -7.69 -13.78
N GLN A 19 1.89 -6.77 -13.43
CA GLN A 19 2.19 -5.36 -13.24
C GLN A 19 1.80 -4.91 -11.83
N TYR A 20 2.62 -4.06 -11.24
CA TYR A 20 2.28 -3.42 -9.98
C TYR A 20 1.51 -2.11 -10.19
N LEU A 21 0.58 -1.86 -9.27
CA LEU A 21 -0.15 -0.62 -9.13
C LEU A 21 0.26 0.02 -7.79
N PHE A 22 0.56 1.32 -7.81
CA PHE A 22 0.96 2.08 -6.63
C PHE A 22 -0.12 3.11 -6.31
N LEU A 23 -0.71 3.02 -5.13
CA LEU A 23 -1.58 4.06 -4.62
C LEU A 23 -0.73 5.13 -3.93
N ARG A 24 -0.81 6.36 -4.40
CA ARG A 24 -0.05 7.50 -3.85
C ARG A 24 -0.97 8.55 -3.28
N GLU A 25 -0.50 9.22 -2.24
CA GLU A 25 -1.12 10.43 -1.70
C GLU A 25 -0.62 11.66 -2.48
N GLU A 26 -1.55 12.40 -3.07
CA GLU A 26 -1.30 13.65 -3.77
C GLU A 26 -1.44 14.86 -2.85
N THR A 27 -0.92 16.00 -3.31
CA THR A 27 -0.84 17.25 -2.51
C THR A 27 -2.23 17.77 -2.05
N ASN A 28 -3.31 17.37 -2.72
CA ASN A 28 -4.68 17.81 -2.41
C ASN A 28 -5.47 16.85 -1.50
N LYS A 29 -4.80 15.94 -0.76
CA LYS A 29 -5.43 14.84 -0.02
C LYS A 29 -6.25 13.91 -0.92
N GLU A 30 -5.86 13.83 -2.18
CA GLU A 30 -6.42 12.89 -3.14
C GLU A 30 -5.48 11.69 -3.21
N TYR A 31 -6.04 10.50 -3.32
CA TYR A 31 -5.30 9.26 -3.50
C TYR A 31 -5.48 8.79 -4.94
N ARG A 32 -4.37 8.64 -5.67
CA ARG A 32 -4.39 8.23 -7.07
C ARG A 32 -3.56 6.98 -7.30
N TRP A 33 -4.08 6.11 -8.16
CA TRP A 33 -3.37 4.93 -8.62
C TRP A 33 -2.44 5.24 -9.78
N TYR A 34 -1.25 4.69 -9.71
CA TYR A 34 -0.22 4.72 -10.72
C TYR A 34 0.09 3.30 -11.18
N ARG A 35 0.33 3.11 -12.47
CA ARG A 35 0.74 1.83 -13.05
C ARG A 35 2.24 1.83 -13.28
N GLU A 36 2.90 0.74 -12.88
CA GLU A 36 4.31 0.51 -13.17
C GLU A 36 4.54 0.43 -14.68
N SER A 37 5.49 1.19 -15.19
CA SER A 37 5.90 1.19 -16.60
C SER A 37 7.30 0.61 -16.75
N ASN A 38 7.52 -0.15 -17.83
CA ASN A 38 8.80 -0.79 -18.17
C ASN A 38 9.96 0.19 -18.32
N ALA A 39 9.70 1.49 -18.49
CA ALA A 39 10.71 2.54 -18.64
C ALA A 39 11.22 3.13 -17.30
N ASN A 40 11.19 2.35 -16.20
CA ASN A 40 11.49 2.80 -14.83
C ASN A 40 10.62 3.99 -14.38
N GLY A 41 9.39 4.03 -14.86
CA GLY A 41 8.45 5.12 -14.60
C GLY A 41 7.14 4.62 -14.02
N GLU A 42 6.34 5.56 -13.56
CA GLU A 42 4.98 5.34 -13.13
C GLU A 42 4.05 6.21 -13.99
N VAL A 43 2.96 5.62 -14.47
CA VAL A 43 1.96 6.33 -15.27
C VAL A 43 0.71 6.51 -14.43
N ALA A 44 0.28 7.76 -14.25
CA ALA A 44 -0.97 8.07 -13.55
C ALA A 44 -2.15 7.41 -14.26
N THR A 45 -3.05 6.81 -13.49
CA THR A 45 -4.32 6.27 -13.99
C THR A 45 -5.47 7.23 -13.68
N ASP A 46 -6.62 7.01 -14.31
CA ASP A 46 -7.84 7.78 -14.05
C ASP A 46 -8.55 7.38 -12.73
N VAL A 47 -7.99 6.44 -11.97
CA VAL A 47 -8.58 5.99 -10.70
C VAL A 47 -8.00 6.78 -9.55
N SER A 48 -8.82 7.69 -9.00
CA SER A 48 -8.52 8.42 -7.78
C SER A 48 -9.73 8.58 -6.86
N ALA A 49 -9.48 8.90 -5.59
CA ALA A 49 -10.52 9.17 -4.61
C ALA A 49 -10.00 10.07 -3.47
N GLU A 50 -10.91 10.62 -2.66
CA GLU A 50 -10.58 11.43 -1.48
C GLU A 50 -10.16 10.58 -0.26
N THR A 51 -10.46 9.27 -0.25
CA THR A 51 -10.08 8.36 0.83
C THR A 51 -9.40 7.10 0.31
N VAL A 52 -8.57 6.49 1.16
CA VAL A 52 -7.85 5.26 0.83
C VAL A 52 -8.82 4.11 0.56
N GLU A 53 -9.86 3.97 1.38
CA GLU A 53 -10.88 2.92 1.26
C GLU A 53 -11.62 3.03 -0.08
N GLU A 54 -11.99 4.24 -0.47
CA GLU A 54 -12.69 4.49 -1.72
C GLU A 54 -11.75 4.24 -2.91
N ALA A 55 -10.49 4.67 -2.83
CA ALA A 55 -9.50 4.40 -3.87
C ALA A 55 -9.28 2.88 -4.07
N LEU A 56 -9.23 2.10 -2.99
CA LEU A 56 -9.12 0.63 -3.04
C LEU A 56 -10.38 0.00 -3.66
N ARG A 57 -11.56 0.52 -3.32
CA ARG A 57 -12.84 0.05 -3.86
C ARG A 57 -12.94 0.32 -5.36
N LEU A 58 -12.60 1.52 -5.81
CA LEU A 58 -12.61 1.91 -7.22
C LEU A 58 -11.59 1.09 -8.03
N ALA A 59 -10.40 0.87 -7.49
CA ALA A 59 -9.39 0.01 -8.11
C ALA A 59 -9.92 -1.41 -8.35
N ARG A 60 -10.52 -2.02 -7.32
CA ARG A 60 -11.10 -3.34 -7.44
C ARG A 60 -12.18 -3.40 -8.53
N LYS A 61 -12.99 -2.35 -8.67
CA LYS A 61 -14.00 -2.25 -9.73
C LYS A 61 -13.37 -2.10 -11.11
N GLN A 62 -12.38 -1.23 -11.26
CA GLN A 62 -11.69 -0.96 -12.52
C GLN A 62 -10.99 -2.21 -13.05
N TRP A 63 -10.21 -2.88 -12.19
CA TRP A 63 -9.34 -3.98 -12.59
C TRP A 63 -9.90 -5.38 -12.26
N HIS A 64 -11.21 -5.51 -12.01
CA HIS A 64 -11.82 -6.80 -11.62
C HIS A 64 -11.58 -7.95 -12.62
N ARG A 65 -11.38 -7.65 -13.90
CA ARG A 65 -11.09 -8.66 -14.96
C ARG A 65 -9.61 -8.96 -15.15
N HIS A 66 -8.74 -8.29 -14.40
CA HIS A 66 -7.30 -8.29 -14.58
C HIS A 66 -6.60 -8.99 -13.40
N SER A 67 -7.29 -9.97 -12.78
CA SER A 67 -6.81 -10.69 -11.59
C SER A 67 -6.30 -9.77 -10.48
N TYR A 68 -6.97 -8.61 -10.31
CA TYR A 68 -6.58 -7.60 -9.34
C TYR A 68 -6.54 -8.17 -7.92
N ARG A 69 -5.43 -7.95 -7.23
CA ARG A 69 -5.32 -8.19 -5.79
C ARG A 69 -4.39 -7.19 -5.13
N THR A 70 -4.71 -6.82 -3.90
CA THR A 70 -3.83 -6.01 -3.06
C THR A 70 -2.70 -6.85 -2.48
N VAL A 71 -1.52 -6.26 -2.34
CA VAL A 71 -0.38 -6.92 -1.71
C VAL A 71 -0.61 -7.01 -0.20
N ILE A 72 -0.44 -8.20 0.38
CA ILE A 72 -0.62 -8.44 1.81
C ILE A 72 0.56 -7.84 2.57
N CYS A 73 0.37 -6.62 3.10
CA CYS A 73 1.39 -5.87 3.84
C CYS A 73 1.45 -6.24 5.34
N GLY A 74 0.62 -7.19 5.78
CA GLY A 74 0.59 -7.71 7.15
C GLY A 74 -0.57 -7.15 7.98
N PHE A 75 -0.47 -7.34 9.29
CA PHE A 75 -1.44 -6.86 10.27
C PHE A 75 -0.79 -5.78 11.15
N ARG A 76 -1.45 -4.63 11.25
CA ARG A 76 -1.10 -3.51 12.13
C ARG A 76 -1.75 -3.72 13.50
N TYR A 77 -0.94 -3.56 14.53
CA TYR A 77 -1.35 -3.58 15.93
C TYR A 77 -1.04 -2.23 16.57
N THR A 78 -1.92 -1.80 17.49
CA THR A 78 -1.80 -0.55 18.23
C THR A 78 -1.38 -0.84 19.66
N LEU A 79 -0.45 -0.06 20.21
CA LEU A 79 0.07 -0.22 21.56
C LEU A 79 -0.58 0.77 22.56
N PRO A 80 -0.84 0.34 23.82
CA PRO A 80 -0.74 -1.04 24.29
C PRO A 80 -1.80 -1.93 23.60
N GLU A 81 -1.44 -3.17 23.30
CA GLU A 81 -2.29 -4.10 22.54
C GLU A 81 -3.66 -4.24 23.19
N ARG A 82 -4.70 -3.83 22.45
CA ARG A 82 -6.11 -4.00 22.86
C ARG A 82 -6.84 -5.03 22.00
N ASP A 83 -6.35 -5.29 20.79
CA ASP A 83 -6.99 -6.16 19.80
C ASP A 83 -6.09 -7.36 19.49
N GLU A 84 -6.63 -8.57 19.68
CA GLU A 84 -5.91 -9.84 19.48
C GLU A 84 -5.60 -10.14 18.01
N HIS A 85 -6.33 -9.53 17.06
CA HIS A 85 -6.27 -9.91 15.64
C HIS A 85 -5.54 -8.89 14.75
N GLY A 86 -5.38 -7.64 15.20
CA GLY A 86 -4.83 -6.56 14.39
C GLY A 86 -5.72 -6.18 13.18
N ASN A 87 -5.38 -5.10 12.50
CA ASN A 87 -6.07 -4.63 11.30
C ASN A 87 -5.17 -4.81 10.07
N ASN A 88 -5.75 -4.95 8.86
CA ASN A 88 -4.92 -5.01 7.65
C ASN A 88 -4.04 -3.76 7.54
N ALA A 89 -2.73 -3.96 7.41
CA ALA A 89 -1.78 -2.89 7.26
C ALA A 89 -1.77 -2.37 5.81
N LEU A 90 -1.65 -1.06 5.66
CA LEU A 90 -1.29 -0.42 4.40
C LEU A 90 0.22 -0.55 4.14
N TYR A 91 0.66 -0.25 2.92
CA TYR A 91 2.07 -0.41 2.56
C TYR A 91 2.95 0.57 3.34
N HIS A 92 2.53 1.83 3.45
CA HIS A 92 3.31 2.82 4.21
C HIS A 92 3.45 2.46 5.70
N GLN A 93 2.45 1.79 6.29
CA GLN A 93 2.46 1.35 7.68
C GLN A 93 3.46 0.21 7.89
N MET A 94 3.45 -0.76 6.96
CA MET A 94 4.47 -1.81 6.93
C MET A 94 5.87 -1.22 6.74
N ALA A 95 6.04 -0.32 5.77
CA ALA A 95 7.32 0.31 5.48
C ALA A 95 7.83 1.12 6.68
N ALA A 96 6.96 1.85 7.39
CA ALA A 96 7.30 2.57 8.61
C ALA A 96 7.78 1.62 9.71
N SER A 97 7.05 0.53 9.95
CA SER A 97 7.43 -0.50 10.93
C SER A 97 8.80 -1.12 10.58
N LEU A 98 9.00 -1.56 9.33
CA LEU A 98 10.27 -2.16 8.87
C LEU A 98 11.46 -1.19 8.86
N SER A 99 11.22 0.11 8.84
CA SER A 99 12.27 1.13 8.86
C SER A 99 12.82 1.42 10.27
N THR A 100 12.23 0.85 11.31
CA THR A 100 12.64 1.02 12.70
C THR A 100 13.36 -0.22 13.23
N LEU A 101 14.28 -0.06 14.17
CA LEU A 101 15.09 -1.16 14.70
C LEU A 101 14.26 -2.22 15.42
N ASN A 102 13.21 -1.80 16.12
CA ASN A 102 12.34 -2.66 16.93
C ASN A 102 10.97 -2.92 16.29
N GLY A 103 10.72 -2.43 15.07
CA GLY A 103 9.43 -2.55 14.40
C GLY A 103 8.34 -1.58 14.86
N ILE A 104 8.61 -0.74 15.88
CA ILE A 104 7.61 0.16 16.46
C ILE A 104 7.77 1.56 15.84
N TYR A 105 6.67 2.08 15.30
CA TYR A 105 6.58 3.45 14.78
C TYR A 105 5.40 4.19 15.43
N PHE A 106 5.46 5.52 15.44
CA PHE A 106 4.34 6.34 15.89
C PHE A 106 3.41 6.65 14.70
N ASP A 107 2.13 6.30 14.82
CA ASP A 107 1.10 6.60 13.83
C ASP A 107 0.43 7.92 14.22
N GLU A 108 0.71 8.99 13.46
CA GLU A 108 0.21 10.34 13.77
C GLU A 108 -1.31 10.47 13.62
N GLU A 109 -1.94 9.66 12.76
CA GLU A 109 -3.39 9.70 12.56
C GLU A 109 -4.12 9.09 13.76
N LEU A 110 -3.57 8.02 14.33
CA LEU A 110 -4.12 7.39 15.54
C LEU A 110 -3.63 8.05 16.83
N GLY A 111 -2.47 8.72 16.82
CA GLY A 111 -1.83 9.24 18.02
C GLY A 111 -1.26 8.15 18.93
N HIS A 112 -0.91 6.98 18.36
CA HIS A 112 -0.45 5.81 19.11
C HIS A 112 0.79 5.17 18.48
N ASN A 113 1.56 4.44 19.30
CA ASN A 113 2.60 3.57 18.78
C ASN A 113 1.97 2.33 18.13
N CYS A 114 2.45 1.97 16.96
CA CYS A 114 1.99 0.83 16.19
C CYS A 114 3.17 -0.03 15.74
N TYR A 115 2.88 -1.29 15.41
CA TYR A 115 3.82 -2.18 14.73
C TYR A 115 3.07 -3.04 13.71
N VAL A 116 3.80 -3.60 12.73
CA VAL A 116 3.22 -4.49 11.71
C VAL A 116 3.87 -5.87 11.78
N GLN A 117 3.06 -6.92 11.81
CA GLN A 117 3.50 -8.31 11.74
C GLN A 117 2.95 -9.03 10.50
N ASN A 118 3.52 -10.20 10.20
CA ASN A 118 3.03 -11.10 9.14
C ASN A 118 2.95 -10.48 7.73
N ALA A 119 3.77 -9.47 7.45
CA ALA A 119 3.95 -8.95 6.10
C ALA A 119 4.45 -10.06 5.17
N SER A 120 3.79 -10.23 4.01
CA SER A 120 4.13 -11.26 3.04
C SER A 120 5.56 -11.09 2.52
N LEU A 121 6.18 -12.19 2.08
CA LEU A 121 7.49 -12.14 1.44
C LEU A 121 7.50 -11.23 0.20
N GLU A 122 6.39 -11.20 -0.54
CA GLU A 122 6.18 -10.30 -1.66
C GLU A 122 6.27 -8.82 -1.23
N ALA A 123 5.54 -8.44 -0.19
CA ALA A 123 5.54 -7.06 0.31
C ALA A 123 6.94 -6.62 0.76
N ARG A 124 7.70 -7.51 1.42
CA ARG A 124 9.08 -7.25 1.84
C ARG A 124 10.03 -7.06 0.67
N LYS A 125 9.96 -7.92 -0.35
CA LYS A 125 10.74 -7.77 -1.59
C LYS A 125 10.42 -6.47 -2.31
N LEU A 126 9.14 -6.08 -2.34
CA LEU A 126 8.73 -4.79 -2.90
C LEU A 126 9.29 -3.61 -2.10
N TRP A 127 9.30 -3.70 -0.78
CA TRP A 127 9.92 -2.67 0.07
C TRP A 127 11.42 -2.53 -0.17
N GLU A 128 12.16 -3.63 -0.27
CA GLU A 128 13.59 -3.60 -0.60
C GLU A 128 13.85 -3.00 -1.99
N ARG A 129 12.97 -3.26 -2.97
CA ARG A 129 13.06 -2.74 -4.34
C ARG A 129 12.75 -1.24 -4.46
N LEU A 130 11.84 -0.74 -3.62
CA LEU A 130 11.31 0.63 -3.70
C LEU A 130 12.00 1.63 -2.74
N LYS A 131 12.92 1.13 -1.90
CA LYS A 131 13.77 1.95 -1.02
C LYS A 131 14.88 2.64 -1.80
#